data_AF-A0A0T6B1P7-F1
#
_entry.id   AF-A0A0T6B1P7-F1
#
_cell.length_a   1.000
_cell.length_b   1.000
_cell.length_c   1.000
_cell.angle_alpha   90.00
_cell.angle_beta   90.00
_cell.angle_gamma   90.00
#
_symmetry.space_group_name_H-M   'P 1'
#
loop_
_entity.id
_entity.type
_entity.pdbx_description
1 polymer ?
#
loop_
_entity_poly.entity_id
_entity_poly.type
_entity_poly.pdbx_seq_one_letter_code
_entity_poly.pdbx_strand_id
1 'polypeptide(L)'
;SENAHFHANIVATHIRAPCWLIGFIMGYLLHKFRDVPIRPKPSTVIILWSASISIFLIIILGHETVATNEYNVIRSSLFNTLVRPAWSIALCWVIFASMKGFGGIANKVLMAPIFNIIIKINFNMFLLHVLPQIYFIGQTRMSTYFNNMHNMYLVLADLAGALVVSFL
;
A
#
# COMPACT_ATOMS: atom_id res chain seq x y z
N SER A 1 28.65 -3.61 -13.79
CA SER A 1 28.47 -4.60 -12.71
C SER A 1 27.71 -4.04 -11.50
N GLU A 2 27.47 -2.73 -11.39
CA GLU A 2 26.78 -2.11 -10.23
C GLU A 2 25.23 -2.23 -10.29
N ASN A 3 24.65 -2.11 -11.49
CA ASN A 3 23.19 -2.20 -11.70
C ASN A 3 22.62 -3.59 -11.32
N ALA A 4 23.38 -4.67 -11.55
CA ALA A 4 22.95 -6.03 -11.20
C ALA A 4 22.82 -6.23 -9.68
N HIS A 5 23.72 -5.61 -8.89
CA HIS A 5 23.63 -5.64 -7.43
C HIS A 5 22.45 -4.81 -6.91
N PHE A 6 22.14 -3.68 -7.54
CA PHE A 6 20.94 -2.89 -7.24
C PHE A 6 19.64 -3.67 -7.48
N HIS A 7 19.52 -4.37 -8.61
CA HIS A 7 18.35 -5.20 -8.91
C HIS A 7 18.20 -6.37 -7.92
N ALA A 8 19.31 -7.03 -7.55
CA ALA A 8 19.30 -8.11 -6.57
C ALA A 8 18.82 -7.64 -5.19
N ASN A 9 19.26 -6.46 -4.75
CA ASN A 9 18.85 -5.90 -3.46
C ASN A 9 17.37 -5.46 -3.44
N ILE A 10 16.81 -5.01 -4.57
CA ILE A 10 15.38 -4.61 -4.66
C ILE A 10 14.42 -5.83 -4.62
N VAL A 11 14.90 -6.98 -5.12
CA VAL A 11 14.16 -8.27 -5.12
C VAL A 11 14.30 -9.02 -3.80
N ALA A 12 15.30 -8.68 -2.99
CA ALA A 12 15.61 -9.42 -1.79
C ALA A 12 14.49 -9.32 -0.74
N THR A 13 13.84 -10.46 -0.48
CA THR A 13 12.64 -10.59 0.37
C THR A 13 12.90 -10.15 1.81
N HIS A 14 14.14 -10.23 2.28
CA HIS A 14 14.54 -9.90 3.65
C HIS A 14 14.32 -8.42 4.02
N ILE A 15 14.41 -7.49 3.06
CA ILE A 15 14.16 -6.05 3.29
C ILE A 15 12.65 -5.77 3.46
N ARG A 16 11.78 -6.65 2.94
CA ARG A 16 10.32 -6.52 3.00
C ARG A 16 9.67 -7.35 4.11
N ALA A 17 10.41 -8.33 4.65
CA ALA A 17 9.97 -9.19 5.75
C ALA A 17 9.48 -8.44 7.01
N PRO A 18 10.08 -7.32 7.47
CA PRO A 18 9.65 -6.70 8.72
C PRO A 18 8.22 -6.16 8.68
N CYS A 19 7.80 -5.55 7.56
CA CYS A 19 6.42 -5.07 7.40
C CYS A 19 5.40 -6.22 7.42
N TRP A 20 5.75 -7.35 6.80
CA TRP A 20 4.92 -8.55 6.80
C TRP A 20 4.75 -9.11 8.21
N LEU A 21 5.86 -9.21 8.95
CA LEU A 21 5.86 -9.73 10.30
C LEU A 21 5.05 -8.85 11.26
N ILE A 22 5.15 -7.51 11.13
CA ILE A 22 4.31 -6.55 11.88
C ILE A 22 2.83 -6.78 11.57
N GLY A 23 2.46 -6.94 10.30
CA GLY A 23 1.08 -7.21 9.89
C GLY A 23 0.55 -8.55 10.44
N PHE A 24 1.35 -9.61 10.39
CA PHE A 24 0.99 -10.92 10.93
C PHE A 24 0.76 -10.89 12.44
N ILE A 25 1.67 -10.26 13.19
CA ILE A 25 1.52 -10.10 14.64
C ILE A 25 0.25 -9.31 14.94
N MET A 26 0.01 -8.21 14.23
CA MET A 26 -1.17 -7.40 14.46
C MET A 26 -2.46 -8.16 14.14
N GLY A 27 -2.48 -8.93 13.05
CA GLY A 27 -3.62 -9.78 12.69
C GLY A 27 -3.92 -10.84 13.76
N TYR A 28 -2.87 -11.45 14.32
CA TYR A 28 -3.01 -12.39 15.43
C TYR A 28 -3.56 -11.72 16.70
N LEU A 29 -3.03 -10.53 17.06
CA LEU A 29 -3.55 -9.75 18.19
C LEU A 29 -5.02 -9.37 17.96
N LEU A 30 -5.39 -8.96 16.76
CA LEU A 30 -6.76 -8.59 16.41
C LEU A 30 -7.72 -9.79 16.56
N HIS A 31 -7.29 -10.99 16.16
CA HIS A 31 -8.06 -12.21 16.38
C HIS A 31 -8.24 -12.51 17.87
N LYS A 32 -7.16 -12.43 18.65
CA LYS A 32 -7.19 -12.67 20.11
C LYS A 32 -8.04 -11.64 20.86
N PHE A 33 -7.98 -10.38 20.45
CA PHE A 33 -8.74 -9.30 21.09
C PHE A 33 -10.13 -9.10 20.50
N ARG A 34 -10.60 -9.94 19.55
CA ARG A 34 -11.90 -9.77 18.89
C ARG A 34 -13.04 -9.66 19.91
N ASP A 35 -13.09 -10.60 20.86
CA ASP A 35 -14.18 -10.72 21.84
C ASP A 35 -13.92 -9.95 23.15
N VAL A 36 -12.78 -9.28 23.28
CA VAL A 36 -12.46 -8.49 24.47
C VAL A 36 -13.03 -7.07 24.35
N PRO A 37 -13.91 -6.63 25.27
CA PRO A 37 -14.41 -5.26 25.31
C PRO A 37 -13.33 -4.33 25.85
N ILE A 38 -12.50 -3.79 24.96
CA ILE A 38 -11.51 -2.76 25.30
C ILE A 38 -12.23 -1.40 25.26
N ARG A 39 -12.17 -0.63 26.35
CA ARG A 39 -12.71 0.75 26.40
C ARG A 39 -11.55 1.73 26.62
N PRO A 40 -10.84 2.14 25.55
CA PRO A 40 -9.78 3.13 25.69
C PRO A 40 -10.36 4.50 26.06
N LYS A 41 -9.56 5.33 26.74
CA LYS A 41 -9.93 6.72 26.99
C LYS A 41 -10.07 7.46 25.66
N PRO A 42 -11.07 8.33 25.48
CA PRO A 42 -11.29 9.05 24.22
C PRO A 42 -10.11 9.94 23.83
N SER A 43 -9.39 10.50 24.80
CA SER A 43 -8.15 11.27 24.57
C SER A 43 -7.06 10.43 23.90
N THR A 44 -6.83 9.20 24.38
CA THR A 44 -5.86 8.27 23.80
C THR A 44 -6.20 7.96 22.34
N VAL A 45 -7.48 7.72 22.04
CA VAL A 45 -7.94 7.43 20.69
C VAL A 45 -7.65 8.59 19.74
N ILE A 46 -7.97 9.83 20.14
CA ILE A 46 -7.73 11.02 19.33
C ILE A 46 -6.23 11.23 19.07
N ILE A 47 -5.40 11.06 20.10
CA ILE A 47 -3.94 11.18 19.98
C ILE A 47 -3.40 10.17 18.97
N LEU A 48 -3.82 8.90 19.03
CA LEU A 48 -3.31 7.89 18.10
C LEU A 48 -3.83 8.08 16.66
N TRP A 49 -5.06 8.60 16.49
CA TRP A 49 -5.55 9.02 15.17
C TRP A 49 -4.73 10.17 14.59
N SER A 50 -4.50 11.22 15.39
CA SER A 50 -3.67 12.36 15.00
C SER A 50 -2.26 11.91 14.67
N ALA A 51 -1.65 11.07 15.51
CA ALA A 51 -0.31 10.52 15.26
C ALA A 51 -0.25 9.71 13.96
N SER A 52 -1.27 8.89 13.67
CA SER A 52 -1.30 8.11 12.43
C SER A 52 -1.39 9.01 11.19
N ILE A 53 -2.24 10.03 11.22
CA ILE A 53 -2.35 11.02 10.13
C ILE A 53 -1.04 11.80 9.97
N SER A 54 -0.43 12.23 11.08
CA SER A 54 0.87 12.90 11.04
C SER A 54 1.96 12.02 10.43
N ILE A 55 2.01 10.73 10.76
CA ILE A 55 2.96 9.78 10.15
C ILE A 55 2.73 9.69 8.65
N PHE A 56 1.48 9.50 8.19
CA PHE A 56 1.18 9.46 6.76
C PHE A 56 1.61 10.76 6.05
N LEU A 57 1.32 11.92 6.64
CA LEU A 57 1.69 13.20 6.06
C LEU A 57 3.21 13.41 6.01
N ILE A 58 3.93 13.09 7.08
CA ILE A 58 5.40 13.16 7.12
C ILE A 58 6.01 12.27 6.04
N ILE A 59 5.43 11.09 5.81
CA ILE A 59 5.93 10.17 4.78
C ILE A 59 5.69 10.74 3.37
N ILE A 60 4.49 11.27 3.10
CA ILE A 60 4.14 11.83 1.80
C ILE A 60 5.01 13.06 1.50
N LEU A 61 5.09 14.02 2.44
CA LEU A 61 5.92 15.22 2.28
C LEU A 61 7.42 14.90 2.29
N GLY A 62 7.82 13.90 3.08
CA GLY A 62 9.18 13.40 3.16
C GLY A 62 9.67 12.84 1.81
N HIS A 63 8.79 12.16 1.07
CA HIS A 63 9.12 11.65 -0.26
C HIS A 63 9.44 12.78 -1.26
N GLU A 64 8.61 13.83 -1.28
CA GLU A 64 8.82 15.01 -2.14
C GLU A 64 10.08 15.79 -1.77
N THR A 65 10.35 15.95 -0.48
CA THR A 65 11.52 16.69 0.01
C THR A 65 12.85 15.95 -0.22
N VAL A 66 12.84 14.62 -0.17
CA VAL A 66 14.01 13.78 -0.50
C VAL A 66 14.29 13.78 -2.01
N ALA A 67 13.26 13.97 -2.85
CA ALA A 67 13.43 14.06 -4.30
C ALA A 67 14.01 15.40 -4.78
N THR A 68 13.86 16.47 -4.01
CA THR A 68 14.14 17.86 -4.43
C THR A 68 15.34 18.53 -3.74
N ASN A 69 15.76 18.06 -2.56
CA ASN A 69 16.90 18.60 -1.83
C ASN A 69 18.23 17.91 -2.16
N GLU A 70 19.33 18.54 -1.73
CA GLU A 70 20.68 17.96 -1.78
C GLU A 70 20.70 16.55 -1.15
N TYR A 71 21.21 15.60 -1.94
CA TYR A 71 21.19 14.19 -1.63
C TYR A 71 22.11 13.85 -0.44
N ASN A 72 21.53 13.78 0.75
CA ASN A 72 22.22 13.30 1.94
C ASN A 72 21.98 11.79 2.12
N VAL A 73 23.01 10.98 1.86
CA VAL A 73 22.98 9.51 1.90
C VAL A 73 22.41 8.97 3.22
N ILE A 74 22.78 9.58 4.35
CA ILE A 74 22.37 9.09 5.68
C ILE A 74 20.88 9.35 5.91
N ARG A 75 20.41 10.56 5.60
CA ARG A 75 18.99 10.92 5.76
C ARG A 75 18.10 10.10 4.82
N SER A 76 18.49 9.97 3.56
CA SER A 76 17.70 9.25 2.54
C SER A 76 17.64 7.74 2.81
N SER A 77 18.73 7.12 3.26
CA SER A 77 18.75 5.69 3.59
C SER A 77 17.92 5.37 4.84
N LEU A 78 18.02 6.19 5.89
CA LEU A 78 17.20 6.05 7.09
C LEU A 78 15.72 6.24 6.78
N PHE A 79 15.38 7.28 6.03
CA PHE A 79 13.99 7.54 5.61
C PHE A 79 13.43 6.36 4.81
N ASN A 80 14.15 5.89 3.79
CA ASN A 80 13.70 4.77 2.95
C ASN A 80 13.55 3.44 3.71
N THR A 81 14.33 3.24 4.78
CA THR A 81 14.25 2.03 5.61
C THR A 81 13.10 2.10 6.62
N LEU A 82 12.88 3.26 7.25
CA LEU A 82 11.90 3.45 8.31
C LEU A 82 10.49 3.77 7.80
N VAL A 83 10.37 4.32 6.60
CA VAL A 83 9.08 4.72 6.01
C VAL A 83 8.08 3.57 5.95
N ARG A 84 8.54 2.38 5.54
CA ARG A 84 7.68 1.20 5.35
C ARG A 84 7.16 0.63 6.66
N PRO A 85 7.99 0.36 7.70
CA PRO A 85 7.48 -0.10 8.99
C PRO A 85 6.64 0.97 9.69
N ALA A 86 7.02 2.26 9.63
CA ALA A 86 6.22 3.34 10.22
C ALA A 86 4.84 3.44 9.59
N TRP A 87 4.75 3.37 8.26
CA TRP A 87 3.49 3.31 7.52
C TRP A 87 2.65 2.10 7.93
N SER A 88 3.29 0.93 8.06
CA SER A 88 2.61 -0.31 8.43
C SER A 88 2.03 -0.23 9.85
N ILE A 89 2.76 0.35 10.80
CA ILE A 89 2.31 0.54 12.20
C ILE A 89 1.12 1.52 12.25
N ALA A 90 1.20 2.65 11.52
CA ALA A 90 0.10 3.60 11.42
C ALA A 90 -1.16 2.94 10.83
N LEU A 91 -1.02 2.13 9.77
CA LEU A 91 -2.12 1.34 9.21
C LEU A 91 -2.68 0.32 10.22
N CYS A 92 -1.82 -0.37 10.96
CA CYS A 92 -2.24 -1.33 11.98
C CYS A 92 -3.15 -0.67 13.02
N TRP A 93 -2.80 0.54 13.49
CA TRP A 93 -3.66 1.30 14.39
C TRP A 93 -5.00 1.65 13.75
N VAL A 94 -5.01 2.16 12.52
CA VAL A 94 -6.24 2.52 11.80
C VAL A 94 -7.18 1.31 11.67
N ILE A 95 -6.66 0.16 11.25
CA ILE A 95 -7.44 -1.10 11.14
C ILE A 95 -8.03 -1.51 12.48
N PHE A 96 -7.21 -1.48 13.54
CA PHE A 96 -7.67 -1.82 14.89
C PHE A 96 -8.74 -0.87 15.41
N ALA A 97 -8.55 0.43 15.22
CA ALA A 97 -9.51 1.46 15.62
C ALA A 97 -10.83 1.33 14.86
N SER A 98 -10.77 0.99 13.56
CA SER A 98 -11.96 0.72 12.75
C SER A 98 -12.71 -0.51 13.24
N MET A 99 -12.02 -1.64 13.44
CA MET A 99 -12.62 -2.89 13.92
C MET A 99 -13.31 -2.76 15.29
N LYS A 100 -12.73 -1.95 16.18
CA LYS A 100 -13.29 -1.71 17.52
C LYS A 100 -14.28 -0.54 17.58
N GLY A 101 -14.52 0.16 16.48
CA GLY A 101 -15.46 1.28 16.41
C GLY A 101 -14.98 2.56 17.11
N PHE A 102 -13.68 2.68 17.41
CA PHE A 102 -13.12 3.84 18.11
C PHE A 102 -12.97 5.08 17.21
N GLY A 103 -13.17 4.96 15.90
CA GLY A 103 -12.98 6.05 14.93
C GLY A 103 -14.15 6.99 14.70
N GLY A 104 -15.31 6.80 15.34
CA GLY A 104 -16.49 7.68 15.18
C GLY A 104 -16.85 7.91 13.70
N ILE A 105 -16.66 9.13 13.19
CA ILE A 105 -16.91 9.52 11.79
C ILE A 105 -15.93 8.83 10.84
N ALA A 106 -14.63 8.79 11.17
CA ALA A 106 -13.62 8.14 10.34
C ALA A 106 -13.97 6.66 10.12
N ASN A 107 -14.47 6.00 11.17
CA ASN A 107 -14.91 4.61 11.05
C ASN A 107 -16.08 4.44 10.06
N LYS A 108 -17.05 5.37 10.03
CA LYS A 108 -18.16 5.32 9.07
C LYS A 108 -17.68 5.47 7.62
N VAL A 109 -16.70 6.33 7.39
CA VAL A 109 -16.09 6.49 6.06
C VAL A 109 -15.35 5.21 5.67
N LEU A 110 -14.45 4.72 6.53
CA LEU A 110 -13.63 3.52 6.26
C LEU A 110 -14.46 2.24 6.10
N MET A 111 -15.57 2.11 6.81
CA MET A 111 -16.51 0.98 6.68
C MET A 111 -17.54 1.17 5.56
N ALA A 112 -17.47 2.26 4.79
CA ALA A 112 -18.42 2.50 3.72
C ALA A 112 -18.34 1.40 2.64
N PRO A 113 -19.48 0.95 2.07
CA PRO A 113 -19.51 -0.12 1.09
C PRO A 113 -18.74 0.19 -0.20
N ILE A 114 -18.45 1.46 -0.45
CA ILE A 114 -17.61 1.91 -1.57
C ILE A 114 -16.21 1.28 -1.51
N PHE A 115 -15.62 1.15 -0.31
CA PHE A 115 -14.30 0.55 -0.15
C PHE A 115 -14.31 -0.94 -0.53
N ASN A 116 -15.41 -1.65 -0.27
CA ASN A 116 -15.54 -3.06 -0.68
C ASN A 116 -15.51 -3.21 -2.21
N ILE A 117 -16.15 -2.29 -2.94
CA ILE A 117 -16.13 -2.28 -4.41
C ILE A 117 -14.71 -1.97 -4.90
N ILE A 118 -14.07 -0.93 -4.34
CA ILE A 118 -12.71 -0.54 -4.71
C ILE A 118 -11.70 -1.67 -4.46
N ILE A 119 -11.83 -2.40 -3.36
CA ILE A 119 -10.95 -3.54 -3.04
C ILE A 119 -11.09 -4.65 -4.08
N LYS A 120 -12.33 -5.00 -4.49
CA LYS A 120 -12.57 -6.01 -5.53
C LYS A 120 -11.97 -5.59 -6.88
N ILE A 121 -12.15 -4.35 -7.28
CA ILE A 121 -11.59 -3.81 -8.53
C ILE A 121 -10.06 -3.88 -8.50
N ASN A 122 -9.43 -3.39 -7.42
CA ASN A 122 -7.98 -3.45 -7.26
C ASN A 122 -7.45 -4.89 -7.29
N PHE A 123 -8.13 -5.81 -6.62
CA PHE A 123 -7.74 -7.22 -6.59
C PHE A 123 -7.79 -7.86 -7.99
N ASN A 124 -8.89 -7.64 -8.71
CA ASN A 124 -9.04 -8.12 -10.08
C ASN A 124 -8.01 -7.49 -11.02
N MET A 125 -7.76 -6.19 -10.92
CA MET A 125 -6.73 -5.52 -11.69
C MET A 125 -5.35 -6.11 -11.42
N PHE A 126 -4.99 -6.35 -10.16
CA PHE A 126 -3.70 -6.94 -9.80
C PHE A 126 -3.50 -8.33 -10.43
N LEU A 127 -4.54 -9.18 -10.40
CA LEU A 127 -4.47 -10.53 -10.97
C LEU A 127 -4.47 -10.52 -12.50
N LEU A 128 -5.30 -9.66 -13.11
CA LEU A 128 -5.56 -9.68 -14.55
C LEU A 128 -4.61 -8.82 -15.36
N HIS A 129 -3.92 -7.85 -14.78
CA HIS A 129 -3.02 -6.95 -15.53
C HIS A 129 -1.76 -7.67 -16.03
N VAL A 130 -1.19 -8.57 -15.22
CA VAL A 130 0.12 -9.17 -15.51
C VAL A 130 0.06 -10.19 -16.66
N LEU A 131 -1.03 -10.95 -16.77
CA LEU A 131 -1.21 -11.98 -17.79
C LEU A 131 -1.24 -11.47 -19.23
N PRO A 132 -2.10 -10.50 -19.62
CA PRO A 132 -2.12 -9.93 -20.96
C PRO A 132 -0.83 -9.16 -21.25
N GLN A 133 -0.23 -8.45 -20.27
CA GLN A 133 1.04 -7.78 -20.49
C GLN A 133 2.15 -8.74 -20.90
N ILE A 134 2.29 -9.88 -20.20
CA ILE A 134 3.29 -10.90 -20.56
C ILE A 134 2.98 -11.50 -21.94
N TYR A 135 1.70 -11.76 -22.25
CA TYR A 135 1.29 -12.27 -23.55
C TYR A 135 1.64 -11.30 -24.70
N PHE A 136 1.32 -10.01 -24.56
CA PHE A 136 1.66 -9.01 -25.57
C PHE A 136 3.17 -8.83 -25.72
N ILE A 137 3.92 -8.80 -24.62
CA ILE A 137 5.39 -8.73 -24.64
C ILE A 137 6.00 -9.95 -25.35
N GLY A 138 5.46 -11.16 -25.10
CA GLY A 138 5.92 -12.39 -25.75
C GLY A 138 5.62 -12.43 -27.26
N GLN A 139 4.57 -11.76 -27.70
CA GLN A 139 4.20 -11.64 -29.12
C GLN A 139 4.98 -10.54 -29.84
N THR A 140 5.41 -9.49 -29.14
CA THR A 140 6.27 -8.45 -29.72
C THR A 140 7.68 -8.96 -29.96
N ARG A 141 8.03 -9.19 -31.24
CA ARG A 141 9.38 -9.59 -31.67
C ARG A 141 10.29 -8.42 -32.08
N MET A 142 9.81 -7.19 -32.01
CA MET A 142 10.54 -5.95 -32.32
C MET A 142 10.34 -4.93 -31.20
N SER A 143 11.34 -4.06 -30.98
CA SER A 143 11.28 -3.00 -29.97
C SER A 143 10.18 -2.00 -30.33
N THR A 144 9.06 -2.05 -29.61
CA THR A 144 7.97 -1.07 -29.73
C THR A 144 8.40 0.28 -29.16
N TYR A 145 8.18 1.36 -29.92
CA TYR A 145 8.42 2.73 -29.44
C TYR A 145 7.44 3.09 -28.31
N PHE A 146 7.92 3.77 -27.28
CA PHE A 146 7.10 4.22 -26.15
C PHE A 146 6.08 5.27 -26.63
N ASN A 147 4.83 4.86 -26.84
CA ASN A 147 3.74 5.73 -27.23
C ASN A 147 2.71 5.83 -26.10
N ASN A 148 2.55 7.04 -25.55
CA ASN A 148 1.64 7.31 -24.43
C ASN A 148 0.19 6.94 -24.74
N MET A 149 -0.28 7.14 -25.98
CA MET A 149 -1.66 6.82 -26.36
C MET A 149 -1.93 5.31 -26.39
N HIS A 150 -0.94 4.53 -26.86
CA HIS A 150 -1.04 3.08 -26.87
C HIS A 150 -1.02 2.49 -25.45
N ASN A 151 -0.13 2.98 -24.60
CA ASN A 151 -0.05 2.56 -23.20
C ASN A 151 -1.33 2.93 -22.43
N MET A 152 -1.90 4.11 -22.67
CA MET A 152 -3.17 4.52 -22.07
C MET A 152 -4.32 3.60 -22.50
N TYR A 153 -4.37 3.21 -23.77
CA TYR A 153 -5.36 2.26 -24.27
C TYR A 153 -5.24 0.89 -23.60
N LEU A 154 -4.02 0.36 -23.45
CA LEU A 154 -3.78 -0.92 -22.78
C LEU A 154 -4.24 -0.89 -21.30
N VAL A 155 -3.93 0.18 -20.57
CA VAL A 155 -4.38 0.35 -19.18
C VAL A 155 -5.90 0.40 -19.09
N LEU A 156 -6.55 1.13 -20.00
CA LEU A 156 -8.01 1.21 -20.05
C LEU A 156 -8.66 -0.13 -20.41
N ALA A 157 -8.05 -0.89 -21.32
CA ALA A 157 -8.52 -2.22 -21.71
C ALA A 157 -8.41 -3.21 -20.54
N ASP A 158 -7.29 -3.21 -19.81
CA ASP A 158 -7.10 -4.04 -18.61
C ASP A 158 -8.10 -3.67 -17.51
N LEU A 159 -8.37 -2.37 -17.32
CA LEU A 159 -9.35 -1.88 -16.35
C LEU A 159 -10.77 -2.32 -16.72
N ALA A 160 -11.15 -2.19 -18.00
CA ALA A 160 -12.45 -2.62 -18.49
C ALA A 160 -12.61 -4.15 -18.35
N GLY A 161 -11.58 -4.93 -18.67
CA GLY A 161 -11.56 -6.38 -18.48
C GLY A 161 -11.72 -6.77 -17.01
N ALA A 162 -10.99 -6.10 -16.10
CA ALA A 162 -11.10 -6.34 -14.66
C ALA A 162 -12.48 -6.00 -14.10
N LEU A 163 -13.16 -4.98 -14.62
CA LEU A 163 -14.52 -4.65 -14.26
C LEU A 163 -15.50 -5.73 -14.72
N VAL A 164 -15.43 -6.16 -15.99
CA VAL A 164 -16.31 -7.21 -16.53
C VAL A 164 -16.18 -8.50 -15.73
N VAL A 165 -14.95 -8.94 -15.43
CA VAL A 165 -14.71 -10.12 -14.59
C VAL A 165 -15.19 -9.92 -13.16
N SER A 166 -15.13 -8.69 -12.62
CA SER A 166 -15.62 -8.43 -11.27
C SER A 166 -17.15 -8.52 -11.12
N PHE A 167 -17.90 -8.41 -12.21
CA PHE A 167 -19.36 -8.49 -12.23
C PHE A 167 -19.91 -9.86 -12.67
N LEU A 168 -19.06 -10.72 -13.24
CA LEU A 168 -19.38 -12.10 -13.63
C LEU A 168 -19.26 -13.04 -12.42
#